data_AF-A0AAV7JY75-F1
#
_entry.id   AF-A0AAV7JY75-F1
#
_cell.length_a   1.000
_cell.length_b   1.000
_cell.length_c   1.000
_cell.angle_alpha   90.00
_cell.angle_beta   90.00
_cell.angle_gamma   90.00
#
_symmetry.space_group_name_H-M   'P 1'
#
loop_
_entity.id
_entity.type
_entity.pdbx_description
1 polymer ?
#
loop_
_entity_poly.entity_id
_entity_poly.type
_entity_poly.pdbx_seq_one_letter_code
_entity_poly.pdbx_strand_id
1 'polypeptide(L)'
;MAQESSRIKIETLLNGGKHTPTEISRLLKVNRTTVYRVKKRLDAGVSIKHKQGSGRPGKICKSIKYSAAQIIKSYPEISLCKLANKLTEKKKMKNLDAKLFVNILKWNLIDQAEVFHGNRWFLVQDNDPKHKSKLVKGWMSENMPKSVFEWPSQ
;
A
#
# COMPACT_ATOMS: atom_id res chain seq x y z
N MET A 1 -13.51 -5.66 29.81
CA MET A 1 -14.57 -6.69 29.81
C MET A 1 -15.94 -6.13 30.17
N ALA A 2 -16.07 -5.31 31.23
CA ALA A 2 -17.36 -4.76 31.67
C ALA A 2 -18.16 -3.99 30.59
N GLN A 3 -17.51 -3.11 29.83
CA GLN A 3 -18.18 -2.32 28.77
C GLN A 3 -18.67 -3.17 27.58
N GLU A 4 -17.96 -4.26 27.27
CA GLU A 4 -18.33 -5.18 26.19
C GLU A 4 -19.59 -5.97 26.58
N SER A 5 -19.64 -6.44 27.84
CA SER A 5 -20.82 -7.10 28.41
C SER A 5 -22.06 -6.19 28.36
N SER A 6 -21.92 -4.90 28.68
CA SER A 6 -23.02 -3.94 28.58
C SER A 6 -23.53 -3.76 27.14
N ARG A 7 -22.65 -3.78 26.14
CA ARG A 7 -23.05 -3.64 24.73
C ARG A 7 -23.78 -4.86 24.18
N ILE A 8 -23.33 -6.06 24.57
CA ILE A 8 -24.01 -7.32 24.23
C ILE A 8 -25.42 -7.32 24.81
N LYS A 9 -25.58 -6.89 26.08
CA LYS A 9 -26.92 -6.76 26.70
C LYS A 9 -27.81 -5.75 25.96
N ILE A 10 -27.26 -4.63 25.48
CA ILE A 10 -28.00 -3.64 24.69
C ILE A 10 -28.44 -4.26 23.35
N GLU A 11 -27.56 -4.99 22.66
CA GLU A 11 -27.87 -5.67 21.40
C GLU A 11 -29.02 -6.66 21.56
N THR A 12 -28.96 -7.53 22.58
CA THR A 12 -30.02 -8.50 22.85
C THR A 12 -31.39 -7.83 23.04
N LEU A 13 -31.43 -6.72 23.77
CA LEU A 13 -32.68 -5.97 24.03
C LEU A 13 -33.21 -5.23 22.79
N LEU A 14 -32.32 -4.72 21.93
CA LEU A 14 -32.69 -4.06 20.68
C LEU A 14 -33.23 -5.06 19.65
N ASN A 15 -32.59 -6.22 19.49
CA ASN A 15 -33.03 -7.27 18.57
C ASN A 15 -34.36 -7.91 19.02
N GLY A 16 -34.61 -7.92 20.34
CA GLY A 16 -35.89 -8.39 20.89
C GLY A 16 -37.08 -7.46 20.60
N GLY A 17 -36.87 -6.23 20.12
CA GLY A 17 -37.92 -5.30 19.68
C GLY A 17 -38.86 -4.77 20.78
N LYS A 18 -38.70 -5.19 22.03
CA LYS A 18 -39.62 -4.91 23.14
C LYS A 18 -39.33 -3.61 23.91
N HIS A 19 -38.16 -3.01 23.71
CA HIS A 19 -37.73 -1.87 24.52
C HIS A 19 -37.26 -0.70 23.67
N THR A 20 -37.70 0.49 24.05
CA THR A 20 -37.18 1.72 23.44
C THR A 20 -35.74 1.99 23.92
N PRO A 21 -34.90 2.70 23.13
CA PRO A 21 -33.53 3.04 23.55
C PRO A 21 -33.46 3.79 24.89
N THR A 22 -34.51 4.53 25.25
CA THR A 22 -34.63 5.26 26.52
C THR A 22 -34.88 4.30 27.69
N GLU A 23 -35.73 3.29 27.51
CA GLU A 23 -35.97 2.24 28.53
C GLU A 23 -34.72 1.40 28.77
N ILE A 24 -34.02 1.01 27.69
CA ILE A 24 -32.77 0.23 27.78
C ILE A 24 -31.73 0.99 28.61
N SER A 25 -31.63 2.32 28.41
CA SER A 25 -30.73 3.17 29.18
C SER A 25 -31.04 3.16 30.68
N ARG A 26 -32.32 3.26 31.05
CA ARG A 26 -32.76 3.21 32.46
C ARG A 26 -32.55 1.83 33.08
N LEU A 27 -32.90 0.77 32.35
CA LEU A 27 -32.83 -0.62 32.79
C LEU A 27 -31.39 -1.06 33.06
N LEU A 28 -30.47 -0.74 32.13
CA LEU A 28 -29.07 -1.13 32.25
C LEU A 28 -28.19 -0.09 32.97
N LYS A 29 -28.75 1.06 33.37
CA LYS A 29 -28.02 2.20 33.95
C LYS A 29 -26.83 2.63 33.08
N VAL A 30 -27.00 2.63 31.76
CA VAL A 30 -25.99 3.04 30.77
C VAL A 30 -26.41 4.36 30.14
N ASN A 31 -25.45 5.24 29.84
CA ASN A 31 -25.72 6.51 29.17
C ASN A 31 -26.51 6.29 27.86
N ARG A 32 -27.63 7.00 27.71
CA ARG A 32 -28.53 6.94 26.55
C ARG A 32 -27.79 7.09 25.22
N THR A 33 -26.78 7.96 25.14
CA THR A 33 -25.95 8.16 23.95
C THR A 33 -25.20 6.89 23.53
N THR A 34 -24.77 6.07 24.50
CA THR A 34 -24.13 4.78 24.21
C THR A 34 -25.12 3.81 23.56
N VAL A 35 -26.36 3.77 24.02
CA VAL A 35 -27.42 2.92 23.44
C VAL A 35 -27.68 3.32 21.99
N TYR A 36 -27.81 4.62 21.71
CA TYR A 36 -27.98 5.13 20.34
C TYR A 36 -26.77 4.83 19.43
N ARG A 37 -25.55 4.92 19.95
CA ARG A 37 -24.33 4.57 19.20
C ARG A 37 -24.28 3.08 18.85
N VAL A 38 -24.74 2.21 19.74
CA VAL A 38 -24.84 0.76 19.48
C VAL A 38 -25.90 0.48 18.42
N LYS A 39 -27.11 1.05 18.57
CA LYS A 39 -28.19 0.94 17.57
C LYS A 39 -27.71 1.36 16.17
N LYS A 40 -27.06 2.52 16.05
CA LYS A 40 -26.52 3.00 14.77
C LYS A 40 -25.51 2.04 14.13
N ARG A 41 -24.72 1.31 14.93
CA ARG A 41 -23.77 0.30 14.41
C ARG A 41 -24.48 -0.97 13.95
N LEU A 42 -25.51 -1.40 14.67
CA LEU A 42 -26.35 -2.54 14.32
C LEU A 42 -27.12 -2.30 13.01
N ASP A 43 -27.75 -1.14 12.86
CA ASP A 43 -28.47 -0.75 11.63
C ASP A 43 -27.52 -0.71 10.42
N ALA A 44 -26.23 -0.39 10.63
CA ALA A 44 -25.20 -0.38 9.62
C ALA A 44 -24.54 -1.76 9.36
N GLY A 45 -24.96 -2.82 10.07
CA GLY A 45 -24.38 -4.17 9.97
C GLY A 45 -22.93 -4.27 10.46
N VAL A 46 -22.46 -3.31 11.26
CA VAL A 46 -21.07 -3.25 11.75
C VAL A 46 -20.96 -3.95 13.10
N SER A 47 -19.87 -4.70 13.31
CA SER A 47 -19.60 -5.36 14.59
C SER A 47 -19.69 -4.40 15.78
N ILE A 48 -20.33 -4.84 16.87
CA ILE A 48 -20.44 -4.08 18.12
C ILE A 48 -19.13 -4.07 18.92
N LYS A 49 -18.20 -4.97 18.56
CA LYS A 49 -16.90 -5.08 19.23
C LYS A 49 -16.14 -3.77 19.16
N HIS A 50 -15.53 -3.41 20.28
CA HIS A 50 -14.64 -2.26 20.31
C HIS A 50 -13.46 -2.48 19.35
N LYS A 51 -13.27 -1.55 18.40
CA LYS A 51 -12.12 -1.59 17.50
C LYS A 51 -10.88 -1.21 18.30
N GLN A 52 -9.89 -2.10 18.34
CA GLN A 52 -8.61 -1.77 18.96
C GLN A 52 -7.97 -0.59 18.22
N GLY A 53 -7.39 0.33 18.99
CA GLY A 53 -6.63 1.44 18.41
C GLY A 53 -5.46 0.88 17.62
N SER A 54 -5.21 1.44 16.44
CA SER A 54 -4.05 1.06 15.60
C SER A 54 -2.71 1.54 16.16
N GLY A 55 -2.73 2.28 17.28
CA GLY A 55 -1.56 2.94 17.84
C GLY A 55 -0.99 4.02 16.91
N ARG A 56 0.14 4.59 17.31
CA ARG A 56 0.90 5.52 16.48
C ARG A 56 1.63 4.74 15.39
N PRO A 57 1.60 5.17 14.11
CA PRO A 57 2.40 4.55 13.07
C PRO A 57 3.89 4.62 13.43
N GLY A 58 4.60 3.51 13.24
CA GLY A 58 6.04 3.44 13.50
C GLY A 58 6.83 4.31 12.53
N LYS A 59 7.91 4.93 13.00
CA LYS A 59 8.80 5.78 12.18
C LYS A 59 9.50 5.00 11.04
N ILE A 60 9.65 3.69 11.20
CA ILE A 60 10.36 2.81 10.26
C ILE A 60 9.41 1.69 9.80
N CYS A 61 9.30 1.51 8.49
CA CYS A 61 8.47 0.45 7.90
C CYS A 61 9.10 -0.95 8.13
N LYS A 62 8.28 -2.00 8.11
CA LYS A 62 8.74 -3.38 8.36
C LYS A 62 9.84 -3.83 7.39
N SER A 63 9.74 -3.49 6.10
CA SER A 63 10.71 -3.88 5.07
C SER A 63 12.13 -3.35 5.34
N ILE A 64 12.23 -2.09 5.76
CA ILE A 64 13.53 -1.49 6.12
C ILE A 64 14.10 -2.19 7.36
N LYS A 65 13.26 -2.54 8.34
CA LYS A 65 13.70 -3.28 9.53
C LYS A 65 14.29 -4.65 9.18
N TYR A 66 13.61 -5.42 8.33
CA TYR A 66 14.11 -6.73 7.88
C TYR A 66 15.41 -6.60 7.10
N SER A 67 15.50 -5.61 6.21
CA SER A 67 16.73 -5.35 5.46
C SER A 67 17.89 -4.97 6.36
N ALA A 68 17.65 -4.14 7.38
CA ALA A 68 18.66 -3.77 8.37
C ALA A 68 19.14 -5.00 9.16
N ALA A 69 18.19 -5.81 9.64
CA ALA A 69 18.50 -7.03 10.38
C ALA A 69 19.33 -8.02 9.54
N GLN A 70 19.01 -8.18 8.25
CA GLN A 70 19.77 -9.05 7.36
C GLN A 70 21.19 -8.55 7.12
N ILE A 71 21.38 -7.23 6.93
CA ILE A 71 22.72 -6.64 6.77
C ILE A 71 23.55 -6.81 8.04
N ILE A 72 22.96 -6.54 9.22
CA ILE A 72 23.63 -6.72 10.51
C ILE A 72 24.01 -8.19 10.72
N LYS A 73 23.13 -9.13 10.34
CA LYS A 73 23.42 -10.57 10.44
C LYS A 73 24.58 -11.00 9.53
N SER A 74 24.67 -10.43 8.33
CA SER A 74 25.75 -10.72 7.38
C SER A 74 27.07 -10.01 7.74
N TYR A 75 26.99 -8.85 8.39
CA TYR A 75 28.13 -8.00 8.73
C TYR A 75 27.92 -7.40 10.13
N PRO A 76 28.22 -8.13 11.21
CA PRO A 76 27.95 -7.69 12.59
C PRO A 76 28.75 -6.44 12.98
N GLU A 77 29.95 -6.28 12.45
CA GLU A 77 30.85 -5.13 12.70
C GLU A 77 30.53 -3.90 11.84
N ILE A 78 29.37 -3.86 11.19
CA ILE A 78 29.02 -2.74 10.32
C ILE A 78 28.75 -1.48 11.14
N SER A 79 29.42 -0.38 10.78
CA SER A 79 29.12 0.92 11.38
C SER A 79 27.74 1.42 10.97
N LEU A 80 27.10 2.22 11.85
CA LEU A 80 25.78 2.79 11.60
C LEU A 80 25.73 3.61 10.30
N CYS A 81 26.78 4.39 10.01
CA CYS A 81 26.87 5.15 8.76
C CYS A 81 26.92 4.23 7.53
N LYS A 82 27.71 3.15 7.57
CA LYS A 82 27.76 2.17 6.47
C LYS A 82 26.44 1.44 6.29
N LEU A 83 25.77 1.09 7.40
CA LEU A 83 24.44 0.48 7.37
C LEU A 83 23.41 1.42 6.73
N ALA A 84 23.41 2.71 7.11
CA ALA A 84 22.51 3.71 6.55
C ALA A 84 22.71 3.89 5.04
N ASN A 85 23.97 3.91 4.57
CA ASN A 85 24.28 3.97 3.14
C ASN A 85 23.77 2.73 2.40
N LYS A 86 24.06 1.52 2.89
CA LYS A 86 23.54 0.27 2.29
C LYS A 86 22.01 0.22 2.27
N LEU A 87 21.34 0.68 3.32
CA LEU A 87 19.88 0.76 3.36
C LEU A 87 19.35 1.81 2.37
N THR A 88 20.06 2.91 2.18
CA THR A 88 19.72 3.95 1.22
C THR A 88 19.94 3.47 -0.21
N GLU A 89 21.01 2.74 -0.49
CA GLU A 89 21.27 2.06 -1.77
C GLU A 89 20.20 1.02 -2.07
N LYS A 90 19.85 0.17 -1.09
CA LYS A 90 18.77 -0.81 -1.25
C LYS A 90 17.40 -0.15 -1.43
N LYS A 91 17.17 1.02 -0.81
CA LYS A 91 15.99 1.86 -1.03
C LYS A 91 16.04 2.61 -2.37
N LYS A 92 17.22 2.88 -2.92
CA LYS A 92 17.43 3.48 -4.25
C LYS A 92 17.30 2.44 -5.36
N MET A 93 17.62 1.17 -5.10
CA MET A 93 17.07 0.00 -5.80
C MET A 93 15.57 -0.12 -5.48
N LYS A 94 14.82 0.96 -5.69
CA LYS A 94 13.39 0.86 -5.87
C LYS A 94 13.16 -0.03 -7.08
N ASN A 95 12.15 -0.88 -6.99
CA ASN A 95 11.54 -1.53 -8.15
C ASN A 95 11.44 -0.52 -9.29
N LEU A 96 11.71 -0.97 -10.52
CA LEU A 96 11.65 -0.14 -11.71
C LEU A 96 10.34 0.67 -11.71
N ASP A 97 10.47 1.99 -11.68
CA ASP A 97 9.36 2.95 -11.76
C ASP A 97 9.36 3.54 -13.16
N ALA A 98 8.21 4.04 -13.63
CA ALA A 98 8.03 4.64 -14.94
C ALA A 98 9.08 5.71 -15.26
N LYS A 99 9.43 6.55 -14.28
CA LYS A 99 10.45 7.60 -14.45
C LYS A 99 11.86 7.02 -14.62
N LEU A 100 12.19 6.00 -13.83
CA LEU A 100 13.49 5.33 -13.95
C LEU A 100 13.58 4.57 -15.28
N PHE A 101 12.48 3.97 -15.73
CA PHE A 101 12.39 3.30 -17.01
C PHE A 101 12.65 4.27 -18.18
N VAL A 102 11.99 5.43 -18.23
CA VAL A 102 12.28 6.45 -19.26
C VAL A 102 13.74 6.88 -19.26
N ASN A 103 14.35 7.05 -18.09
CA ASN A 103 15.77 7.41 -18.01
C ASN A 103 16.68 6.33 -18.61
N ILE A 104 16.35 5.04 -18.39
CA ILE A 104 17.09 3.92 -18.99
C ILE A 104 16.93 3.93 -20.52
N LEU A 105 15.72 4.17 -21.03
CA LEU A 105 15.49 4.27 -22.47
C LEU A 105 16.27 5.44 -23.09
N LYS A 106 16.21 6.60 -22.44
CA LYS A 106 16.82 7.84 -22.90
C LYS A 106 18.34 7.80 -22.94
N TRP A 107 18.98 7.24 -21.91
CA TRP A 107 20.43 7.36 -21.72
C TRP A 107 21.21 6.11 -22.09
N ASN A 108 20.53 4.99 -22.33
CA ASN A 108 21.19 3.73 -22.64
C ASN A 108 20.63 3.11 -23.92
N LEU A 109 19.31 2.95 -24.01
CA LEU A 109 18.74 2.18 -25.13
C LEU A 109 18.95 2.83 -26.50
N ILE A 110 18.64 4.12 -26.66
CA ILE A 110 18.68 4.79 -27.98
C ILE A 110 20.11 4.75 -28.54
N ASP A 111 21.08 5.27 -27.77
CA ASP A 111 22.47 5.34 -28.19
C ASP A 111 23.03 3.96 -28.56
N GLN A 112 22.74 2.94 -27.74
CA GLN A 112 23.22 1.58 -28.02
C GLN A 112 22.52 0.97 -29.24
N ALA A 113 21.21 1.18 -29.38
CA ALA A 113 20.45 0.63 -30.50
C ALA A 113 20.88 1.24 -31.84
N GLU A 114 21.17 2.54 -31.88
CA GLU A 114 21.73 3.19 -33.06
C GLU A 114 23.13 2.66 -33.39
N VAL A 115 23.98 2.45 -32.39
CA VAL A 115 25.33 1.90 -32.59
C VAL A 115 25.29 0.46 -33.13
N PHE A 116 24.43 -0.40 -32.58
CA PHE A 116 24.41 -1.82 -32.95
C PHE A 116 23.54 -2.16 -34.15
N HIS A 117 22.42 -1.44 -34.33
CA HIS A 117 21.39 -1.78 -35.32
C HIS A 117 21.11 -0.65 -36.32
N GLY A 118 21.77 0.51 -36.18
CA GLY A 118 21.55 1.67 -37.03
C GLY A 118 20.09 2.13 -36.95
N ASN A 119 19.49 2.43 -38.11
CA ASN A 119 18.11 2.91 -38.18
C ASN A 119 17.06 1.79 -38.31
N ARG A 120 17.45 0.52 -38.18
CA ARG A 120 16.58 -0.64 -38.47
C ARG A 120 16.31 -1.49 -37.23
N TRP A 121 15.88 -0.85 -36.14
CA TRP A 121 15.47 -1.54 -34.93
C TRP A 121 14.04 -1.17 -34.54
N PHE A 122 13.40 -2.09 -33.81
CA PHE A 122 12.09 -1.92 -33.22
C PHE A 122 12.18 -2.32 -31.75
N LEU A 123 11.42 -1.64 -30.89
CA LEU A 123 11.38 -1.97 -29.47
C LEU A 123 10.23 -2.93 -29.19
N VAL A 124 10.51 -4.06 -28.56
CA VAL A 124 9.49 -4.97 -28.01
C VAL A 124 9.53 -4.87 -26.49
N GLN A 125 8.38 -4.67 -25.84
CA GLN A 125 8.29 -4.59 -24.38
C GLN A 125 7.11 -5.38 -23.82
N ASP A 126 7.22 -5.81 -22.56
CA ASP A 126 6.15 -6.48 -21.83
C ASP A 126 5.02 -5.51 -21.42
N ASN A 127 3.89 -6.08 -21.01
CA ASN A 127 2.71 -5.32 -20.58
C ASN A 127 2.74 -4.87 -19.11
N ASP A 128 3.93 -4.69 -18.51
CA ASP A 128 4.03 -4.27 -17.12
C ASP A 128 3.41 -2.87 -16.90
N PRO A 129 2.63 -2.64 -15.82
CA PRO A 129 2.02 -1.35 -15.51
C PRO A 129 2.98 -0.15 -15.57
N LYS A 130 4.26 -0.34 -15.25
CA LYS A 130 5.26 0.74 -15.29
C LYS A 130 5.57 1.19 -16.74
N HIS A 131 5.61 0.26 -17.69
CA HIS A 131 5.84 0.53 -19.12
C HIS A 131 4.60 1.11 -19.80
N LYS A 132 3.39 0.76 -19.32
CA LYS A 132 2.11 1.32 -19.83
C LYS A 132 1.72 2.67 -19.24
N SER A 133 2.54 3.25 -18.36
CA SER A 133 2.26 4.55 -17.75
C SER A 133 2.14 5.66 -18.81
N LYS A 134 1.30 6.68 -18.54
CA LYS A 134 1.11 7.83 -19.45
C LYS A 134 2.44 8.53 -19.77
N LEU A 135 3.32 8.61 -18.77
CA LEU A 135 4.64 9.21 -18.89
C LEU A 135 5.50 8.48 -19.93
N VAL A 136 5.57 7.15 -19.83
CA VAL A 136 6.35 6.33 -20.76
C VAL A 136 5.77 6.38 -22.17
N LYS A 137 4.44 6.28 -22.31
CA LYS A 137 3.76 6.37 -23.61
C LYS A 137 4.02 7.70 -24.31
N GLY A 138 3.88 8.82 -23.60
CA GLY A 138 4.14 10.16 -24.15
C GLY A 138 5.60 10.31 -24.59
N TRP A 139 6.55 9.90 -23.74
CA TRP A 139 7.96 9.96 -24.08
C TRP A 139 8.31 9.10 -25.31
N MET A 140 7.76 7.88 -25.39
CA MET A 140 7.97 7.00 -26.55
C MET A 140 7.40 7.57 -27.85
N SER A 141 6.21 8.16 -27.82
CA SER A 141 5.62 8.76 -29.03
C SER A 141 6.42 9.94 -29.58
N GLU A 142 7.17 10.62 -28.72
CA GLU A 142 7.99 11.77 -29.09
C GLU A 142 9.41 11.39 -29.52
N ASN A 143 10.00 10.33 -28.94
CA ASN A 143 11.44 10.06 -29.04
C ASN A 143 11.79 8.73 -29.74
N MET A 144 10.83 7.82 -29.97
CA MET A 144 11.13 6.49 -30.53
C MET A 144 10.76 6.39 -32.02
N PRO A 145 11.56 5.69 -32.84
CA PRO A 145 11.17 5.36 -34.20
C PRO A 145 9.90 4.49 -34.20
N LYS A 146 9.00 4.76 -35.15
CA LYS A 146 7.55 4.44 -35.22
C LYS A 146 7.07 3.01 -34.91
N SER A 147 7.91 2.06 -34.56
CA SER A 147 7.56 0.66 -34.32
C SER A 147 7.96 0.19 -32.92
N VAL A 148 7.10 0.47 -31.94
CA VAL A 148 7.09 -0.19 -30.62
C VAL A 148 6.03 -1.28 -30.64
N PHE A 149 6.40 -2.54 -30.43
CA PHE A 149 5.49 -3.68 -30.40
C PHE A 149 5.20 -4.11 -28.96
N GLU A 150 3.94 -4.47 -28.69
CA GLU A 150 3.56 -5.11 -27.42
C GLU A 150 3.85 -6.61 -27.48
N TRP A 151 4.44 -7.16 -26.41
CA TRP A 151 4.58 -8.61 -26.22
C TRP A 151 3.40 -9.17 -25.38
N PRO A 152 2.87 -10.37 -25.67
CA PRO A 152 3.28 -11.29 -26.74
C PRO A 152 2.86 -10.76 -28.12
N SER A 153 3.77 -10.87 -29.09
CA SER A 153 3.48 -10.58 -30.49
C SER A 153 2.49 -11.63 -30.99
N GLN A 154 1.27 -11.21 -31.32
CA GLN A 154 0.28 -12.05 -32.01
C GLN A 154 0.58 -12.12 -33.50
#